data_AF-A0A8J3UZZ7-F1
#
_entry.id   AF-A0A8J3UZZ7-F1
#
_cell.length_a   1.000
_cell.length_b   1.000
_cell.length_c   1.000
_cell.angle_alpha   90.00
_cell.angle_beta   90.00
_cell.angle_gamma   90.00
#
_symmetry.space_group_name_H-M   'P 1'
#
loop_
_entity.id
_entity.type
_entity.pdbx_description
1 polymer ?
#
loop_
_entity_poly.entity_id
_entity_poly.type
_entity_poly.pdbx_seq_one_letter_code
_entity_poly.pdbx_strand_id
1 'polypeptide(L)'
;MDVIAVLEWLLERDVNALLRAGAQRGGTRTWTFHATGGHGDGKWWVRTDADSAEECVRGAREQLRAHGIDLPEQVSCDEPLREA
;
A
#
# COMPACT_ATOMS: atom_id res chain seq x y z
N MET A 1 -0.31 10.88 -3.57
CA MET A 1 0.57 9.69 -3.69
C MET A 1 -0.12 8.73 -4.63
N ASP A 2 0.54 8.20 -5.64
CA ASP A 2 -0.10 7.26 -6.56
C ASP A 2 -0.31 5.90 -5.87
N VAL A 3 -1.56 5.60 -5.56
CA VAL A 3 -1.95 4.41 -4.83
C VAL A 3 -1.77 3.15 -5.68
N ILE A 4 -2.05 3.22 -6.99
CA ILE A 4 -1.95 2.07 -7.88
C ILE A 4 -0.49 1.68 -8.02
N ALA A 5 0.36 2.68 -8.28
CA ALA A 5 1.77 2.45 -8.46
C ALA A 5 2.46 1.97 -7.16
N VAL A 6 1.97 2.36 -5.98
CA VAL A 6 2.40 1.77 -4.70
C VAL A 6 1.98 0.29 -4.59
N LEU A 7 0.76 -0.07 -4.98
CA LEU A 7 0.31 -1.47 -4.96
C LEU A 7 1.14 -2.34 -5.90
N GLU A 8 1.45 -1.85 -7.10
CA GLU A 8 2.33 -2.51 -8.06
C GLU A 8 3.74 -2.71 -7.49
N TRP A 9 4.32 -1.65 -6.93
CA TRP A 9 5.64 -1.69 -6.30
C TRP A 9 5.72 -2.70 -5.13
N LEU A 10 4.64 -2.83 -4.34
CA LEU A 10 4.54 -3.81 -3.25
C LEU A 10 4.43 -5.23 -3.79
N LEU A 11 3.64 -5.44 -4.85
CA LEU A 11 3.47 -6.73 -5.50
C LEU A 11 4.80 -7.26 -6.05
N GLU A 12 5.61 -6.41 -6.67
CA GLU A 12 6.96 -6.74 -7.17
C GLU A 12 7.92 -7.24 -6.07
N ARG A 13 7.62 -6.94 -4.80
CA ARG A 13 8.46 -7.26 -3.63
C ARG A 13 7.88 -8.39 -2.79
N ASP A 14 6.98 -9.18 -3.36
CA ASP A 14 6.30 -10.29 -2.69
C ASP A 14 5.50 -9.84 -1.45
N VAL A 15 5.02 -8.60 -1.47
CA VAL A 15 4.11 -8.06 -0.45
C VAL A 15 2.68 -8.18 -0.98
N ASN A 16 1.86 -8.95 -0.30
CA ASN A 16 0.44 -9.05 -0.63
C ASN A 16 -0.29 -7.83 -0.04
N ALA A 17 -0.78 -6.95 -0.91
CA ALA A 17 -1.47 -5.73 -0.54
C ALA A 17 -2.88 -5.66 -1.13
N LEU A 18 -3.83 -5.18 -0.33
CA LEU A 18 -5.22 -4.97 -0.70
C LEU A 18 -5.66 -3.58 -0.25
N LEU A 19 -6.29 -2.84 -1.16
CA LEU A 19 -7.03 -1.64 -0.81
C LEU A 19 -8.52 -1.90 -1.08
N ARG A 20 -9.36 -1.74 -0.05
CA ARG A 20 -10.81 -1.88 -0.18
C ARG A 20 -11.52 -0.58 0.17
N ALA A 21 -12.54 -0.24 -0.61
CA ALA A 21 -13.50 0.79 -0.23
C ALA A 21 -14.64 0.12 0.55
N GLY A 22 -14.77 0.46 1.83
CA GLY A 22 -15.91 0.10 2.65
C GLY A 22 -17.13 0.95 2.32
N ALA A 23 -18.31 0.34 2.37
CA ALA A 23 -19.58 1.07 2.38
C ALA A 23 -20.17 0.96 3.78
N GLN A 24 -20.05 2.00 4.60
CA GLN A 24 -20.83 2.09 5.82
C GLN A 24 -22.24 2.56 5.44
N ARG A 25 -23.30 1.80 5.78
CA ARG A 25 -24.68 2.29 5.60
C ARG A 25 -24.86 3.52 6.49
N GLY A 26 -25.02 4.69 5.88
CA GLY A 26 -25.30 5.96 6.57
C GLY A 26 -24.09 6.78 7.03
N GLY A 27 -22.88 6.54 6.52
CA GLY A 27 -21.67 7.28 6.91
C GLY A 27 -20.67 7.54 5.77
N THR A 28 -19.53 8.15 6.11
CA THR A 28 -18.39 8.43 5.21
C THR A 28 -17.82 7.13 4.65
N ARG A 29 -17.43 7.13 3.37
CA ARG A 29 -16.84 5.96 2.70
C ARG A 29 -15.43 5.70 3.25
N THR A 30 -15.33 4.75 4.18
CA THR A 30 -14.05 4.38 4.80
C THR A 30 -13.25 3.48 3.86
N TRP A 31 -12.00 3.84 3.60
CA TRP A 31 -11.02 3.01 2.93
C TRP A 31 -10.26 2.18 3.95
N THR A 32 -9.94 0.92 3.61
CA THR A 32 -9.03 0.08 4.38
C THR A 32 -7.89 -0.35 3.48
N PHE A 33 -6.65 -0.09 3.91
CA PHE A 33 -5.44 -0.66 3.33
C PHE A 33 -4.97 -1.82 4.21
N HIS A 34 -4.62 -2.94 3.57
CA HIS A 34 -4.06 -4.12 4.22
C HIS A 34 -2.82 -4.56 3.45
N ALA A 35 -1.73 -4.85 4.15
CA ALA A 35 -0.52 -5.41 3.56
C ALA A 35 0.03 -6.52 4.46
N THR A 36 0.53 -7.58 3.84
CA THR A 36 1.17 -8.70 4.53
C THR A 36 2.42 -9.12 3.78
N GLY A 37 3.44 -9.54 4.51
CA GLY A 37 4.66 -10.08 3.91
C GLY A 37 5.46 -10.91 4.90
N GLY A 38 6.66 -11.33 4.47
CA GLY A 38 7.55 -12.18 5.25
C GLY A 38 7.19 -13.67 5.19
N HIS A 39 8.10 -14.51 5.71
CA HIS A 39 7.96 -15.96 5.71
C HIS A 39 8.28 -16.54 7.10
N GLY A 40 7.66 -17.68 7.44
CA GLY A 40 7.85 -18.33 8.74
C GLY A 40 7.54 -17.40 9.93
N ASP A 41 8.48 -17.32 10.87
CA ASP A 41 8.38 -16.48 12.08
C ASP A 41 8.53 -14.97 11.80
N GLY A 42 8.93 -14.60 10.57
CA GLY A 42 9.07 -13.22 10.13
C GLY A 42 7.83 -12.64 9.45
N LYS A 43 6.67 -13.32 9.54
CA LYS A 43 5.42 -12.82 8.97
C LYS A 43 4.93 -11.57 9.70
N TRP A 44 4.53 -10.57 8.93
CA TRP A 44 3.98 -9.33 9.44
C TRP A 44 2.73 -8.92 8.67
N TRP A 45 1.94 -8.03 9.27
CA TRP A 45 0.77 -7.45 8.64
C TRP A 45 0.59 -6.00 9.08
N VAL A 46 0.07 -5.18 8.17
CA VAL A 46 -0.27 -3.77 8.38
C VAL A 46 -1.71 -3.58 7.98
N ARG A 47 -2.47 -2.86 8.80
CA ARG A 47 -3.81 -2.38 8.45
C ARG A 47 -3.95 -0.92 8.83
N THR A 48 -4.47 -0.14 7.89
CA THR A 48 -4.84 1.25 8.12
C THR A 48 -6.25 1.48 7.60
N ASP A 49 -7.01 2.31 8.29
CA ASP A 49 -8.34 2.75 7.88
C ASP A 49 -8.32 4.29 7.79
N ALA A 50 -8.92 4.86 6.75
CA ALA A 50 -8.95 6.32 6.50
C ALA A 50 -10.15 6.72 5.63
N ASP A 51 -10.41 8.03 5.52
CA ASP A 51 -11.51 8.56 4.69
C ASP A 51 -11.18 8.63 3.20
N SER A 52 -9.89 8.48 2.84
CA SER A 52 -9.43 8.40 1.44
C SER A 52 -8.39 7.29 1.24
N ALA A 53 -8.30 6.80 0.00
CA ALA A 53 -7.29 5.81 -0.40
C ALA A 53 -5.86 6.29 -0.09
N GLU A 54 -5.55 7.54 -0.42
CA GLU A 54 -4.22 8.11 -0.24
C GLU A 54 -3.84 8.24 1.24
N GLU A 55 -4.75 8.69 2.09
CA GLU A 55 -4.49 8.78 3.53
C GLU A 55 -4.27 7.40 4.15
N CYS A 56 -4.99 6.39 3.65
CA CYS A 56 -4.84 5.01 4.09
C CYS A 56 -3.41 4.49 3.85
N VAL A 57 -2.91 4.67 2.63
CA VAL A 57 -1.56 4.23 2.27
C VAL A 57 -0.49 5.11 2.95
N ARG A 58 -0.75 6.42 3.11
CA ARG A 58 0.16 7.33 3.84
C ARG A 58 0.31 6.94 5.31
N GLY A 59 -0.80 6.61 5.98
CA GLY A 59 -0.78 6.11 7.36
C GLY A 59 -0.13 4.73 7.49
N ALA A 60 -0.22 3.90 6.45
CA ALA A 60 0.48 2.61 6.41
C ALA A 60 2.01 2.75 6.24
N ARG A 61 2.52 3.87 5.71
CA ARG A 61 3.96 4.07 5.41
C ARG A 61 4.85 3.86 6.63
N GLU A 62 4.47 4.40 7.79
CA GLU A 62 5.29 4.30 8.99
C GLU A 62 5.34 2.86 9.53
N GLN A 63 4.21 2.15 9.47
CA GLN A 63 4.14 0.73 9.85
C GLN A 63 4.92 -0.15 8.88
N LEU A 64 4.83 0.10 7.57
CA LEU A 64 5.61 -0.62 6.55
C LEU A 64 7.12 -0.37 6.73
N ARG A 65 7.52 0.87 7.06
CA ARG A 65 8.93 1.20 7.36
C ARG A 65 9.46 0.42 8.55
N ALA A 66 8.66 0.16 9.57
CA ALA A 66 9.06 -0.68 10.70
C ALA A 66 9.39 -2.13 10.29
N HIS A 67 8.89 -2.57 9.13
CA HIS A 67 9.18 -3.88 8.52
C HIS A 67 10.23 -3.80 7.40
N GLY A 68 10.95 -2.69 7.27
CA GLY A 68 11.98 -2.49 6.25
C GLY A 68 11.46 -2.13 4.86
N ILE A 69 10.17 -1.78 4.75
CA ILE A 69 9.54 -1.41 3.49
C ILE A 69 9.38 0.11 3.43
N ASP A 70 10.24 0.76 2.65
CA ASP A 70 10.14 2.20 2.42
C ASP A 70 9.37 2.47 1.13
N LEU A 71 8.13 2.96 1.28
CA LEU A 71 7.31 3.29 0.13
C LEU A 71 7.91 4.46 -0.65
N PRO A 72 7.91 4.38 -2.00
CA PRO A 72 8.35 5.48 -2.86
C PRO A 72 7.44 6.70 -2.68
N GLU A 73 8.04 7.89 -2.56
CA GLU A 73 7.28 9.16 -2.44
C GLU A 73 6.60 9.56 -3.76
N GLN A 74 7.18 9.13 -4.89
CA GLN A 74 6.67 9.36 -6.23
C GLN A 74 7.01 8.11 -7.06
N VAL A 75 6.01 7.29 -7.38
CA VAL A 75 6.16 6.34 -8.48
C VAL A 75 5.70 7.10 -9.71
N SER A 76 6.65 7.61 -10.48
CA SER A 76 6.35 8.09 -11.83
C SER A 76 6.22 6.84 -12.71
N CYS A 77 5.06 6.61 -13.33
CA CYS A 77 4.89 5.59 -14.37
C CYS A 77 5.64 5.92 -15.67
N ASP A 78 6.72 6.69 -15.62
CA ASP A 78 7.54 7.07 -16.77
C ASP A 78 8.96 6.56 -16.55
N GLU A 79 9.17 5.28 -16.85
CA GLU A 79 10.45 4.85 -17.41
C GLU A 79 10.13 4.29 -18.81
N PRO A 80 10.39 5.05 -19.90
CA PRO A 80 10.29 4.49 -21.22
C PRO A 80 11.32 3.37 -21.33
N LEU A 81 10.84 2.19 -21.78
CA LEU A 81 11.65 1.05 -22.20
C LEU A 81 12.92 1.56 -22.91
N ARG A 82 14.07 1.48 -22.22
CA ARG A 82 15.36 1.67 -22.89
C ARG A 82 15.57 0.44 -23.77
N GLU A 83 15.08 0.50 -25.00
CA GLU A 83 15.57 -0.35 -26.08
C GLU A 83 17.05 -0.05 -26.27
N ALA A 84 17.88 -1.09 -26.12
CA ALA A 84 19.29 -1.11 -26.46
C ALA A 84 19.50 -2.03 -27.65
#